data_AF-A0ABD3QQI7-F1
#
_entry.id   AF-A0ABD3QQI7-F1
#
_cell.length_a   1.000
_cell.length_b   1.000
_cell.length_c   1.000
_cell.angle_alpha   90.00
_cell.angle_beta   90.00
_cell.angle_gamma   90.00
#
_symmetry.space_group_name_H-M   'P 1'
#
loop_
_entity.id
_entity.type
_entity.pdbx_description
1 polymer ?
#
loop_
_entity_poly.entity_id
_entity_poly.type
_entity_poly.pdbx_seq_one_letter_code
_entity_poly.pdbx_strand_id
1 'polypeptide(L)'
;MYNNDAESFTTNVVTGVQSGWLQRGSVLVADNSAVHTGGRNTDLEQWLWDNFQIFLLWLPARTPEWNPIEFAWNILVARLGVFSLELAGIILGSHSLVVAADMILVGITHEEIAKCYTKSGYMGQYM
;
A
#
# COMPACT_ATOMS: atom_id res chain seq x y z
N MET A 1 -17.07 2.27 5.51
CA MET A 1 -16.44 3.54 5.11
C MET A 1 -14.99 3.41 5.53
N TYR A 2 -14.06 3.21 4.59
CA TYR A 2 -12.63 3.21 4.91
C TYR A 2 -12.20 4.67 4.90
N ASN A 3 -11.94 5.23 6.09
CA ASN A 3 -11.39 6.57 6.22
C ASN A 3 -9.87 6.49 6.09
N ASN A 4 -9.24 7.55 5.57
CA ASN A 4 -7.79 7.70 5.61
C ASN A 4 -7.40 8.36 6.95
N ASP A 5 -7.77 7.72 8.06
CA ASP A 5 -7.52 8.21 9.41
C ASP A 5 -6.63 7.25 10.21
N ALA A 6 -6.13 7.75 11.34
CA ALA A 6 -5.16 7.04 12.16
C ALA A 6 -5.68 5.69 12.65
N GLU A 7 -6.98 5.61 12.95
CA GLU A 7 -7.64 4.40 13.45
C GLU A 7 -7.78 3.33 12.38
N SER A 8 -8.11 3.73 11.15
CA SER A 8 -8.15 2.83 10.00
C SER A 8 -6.77 2.25 9.68
N PHE A 9 -5.71 3.07 9.79
CA PHE A 9 -4.34 2.59 9.65
C PHE A 9 -3.98 1.54 10.72
N THR A 10 -4.21 1.84 12.01
CA THR A 10 -3.97 0.88 13.10
C THR A 10 -4.73 -0.42 12.86
N THR A 11 -6.00 -0.32 12.47
CA THR A 11 -6.88 -1.48 12.25
C THR A 11 -6.31 -2.38 11.16
N ASN A 12 -5.89 -1.81 10.04
CA ASN A 12 -5.32 -2.57 8.94
C ASN A 12 -4.02 -3.27 9.35
N VAL A 13 -3.15 -2.61 10.12
CA VAL A 13 -1.92 -3.22 10.63
C VAL A 13 -2.23 -4.39 11.57
N VAL A 14 -3.16 -4.21 12.52
CA VAL A 14 -3.59 -5.26 13.44
C VAL A 14 -4.20 -6.44 12.70
N THR A 15 -5.05 -6.20 11.69
CA THR A 15 -5.60 -7.26 10.84
C THR A 15 -4.51 -7.99 10.04
N GLY A 16 -3.50 -7.27 9.56
CA GLY A 16 -2.31 -7.86 8.93
C GLY A 16 -1.59 -8.84 9.84
N VAL A 17 -1.42 -8.48 11.11
CA VAL A 17 -0.83 -9.37 12.14
C VAL A 17 -1.74 -10.58 12.43
N GLN A 18 -3.03 -10.35 12.64
CA GLN A 18 -4.00 -11.41 12.98
C GLN A 18 -4.18 -12.44 11.86
N SER A 19 -4.09 -12.00 10.61
CA SER A 19 -4.16 -12.88 9.43
C SER A 19 -2.87 -13.66 9.17
N GLY A 20 -1.76 -13.33 9.87
CA GLY A 20 -0.44 -13.89 9.63
C GLY A 20 0.29 -13.31 8.42
N TRP A 21 -0.28 -12.28 7.77
CA TRP A 21 0.36 -11.62 6.64
C TRP A 21 1.56 -10.75 7.09
N LEU A 22 1.41 -10.01 8.19
CA LEU A 22 2.52 -9.40 8.92
C LEU A 22 2.96 -10.36 10.02
N GLN A 23 4.20 -10.83 9.92
CA GLN A 23 4.75 -11.84 10.82
C GLN A 23 6.14 -11.48 11.31
N ARG A 24 6.66 -12.27 12.24
CA ARG A 24 8.02 -12.12 12.77
C ARG A 24 9.05 -11.93 11.65
N GLY A 25 9.83 -10.85 11.72
CA GLY A 25 10.84 -10.51 10.72
C GLY A 25 10.33 -9.71 9.52
N SER A 26 9.03 -9.44 9.42
CA SER A 26 8.48 -8.50 8.44
C SER A 26 8.98 -7.07 8.72
N VAL A 27 9.13 -6.29 7.64
CA VAL A 27 9.35 -4.85 7.69
C VAL A 27 8.12 -4.16 7.11
N LEU A 28 7.42 -3.40 7.94
CA LEU A 28 6.34 -2.52 7.51
C LEU A 28 6.95 -1.16 7.14
N VAL A 29 6.83 -0.74 5.90
CA VAL A 29 7.29 0.58 5.44
C VAL A 29 6.10 1.52 5.34
N ALA A 30 6.19 2.70 5.93
CA ALA A 30 5.13 3.71 5.89
C ALA A 30 5.71 5.12 5.72
N ASP A 31 4.98 5.99 5.04
CA ASP A 31 5.28 7.42 5.07
C ASP A 31 5.04 7.98 6.49
N ASN A 32 5.70 9.10 6.80
CA ASN A 32 5.58 9.75 8.10
C ASN A 32 4.42 10.76 8.19
N SER A 33 3.32 10.52 7.47
CA SER A 33 2.12 11.35 7.55
C SER A 33 1.62 11.49 9.00
N ALA A 34 1.04 12.64 9.33
CA ALA A 34 0.46 12.89 10.66
C ALA A 34 -0.65 11.87 11.01
N VAL A 35 -1.27 11.28 9.99
CA VAL A 35 -2.25 10.19 10.13
C VAL A 35 -1.60 8.91 10.70
N HIS A 36 -0.36 8.62 10.32
CA HIS A 36 0.35 7.42 10.77
C HIS A 36 1.13 7.63 12.08
N THR A 37 1.39 8.88 12.48
CA THR A 37 2.24 9.20 13.63
C THR A 37 1.48 9.79 14.83
N GLY A 38 0.23 10.21 14.64
CA GLY A 38 -0.61 10.81 15.69
C GLY A 38 -1.60 9.83 16.35
N GLY A 39 -2.17 10.25 17.47
CA GLY A 39 -3.27 9.56 18.14
C GLY A 39 -2.88 8.18 18.70
N ARG A 40 -3.61 7.12 18.34
CA ARG A 40 -3.33 5.74 18.78
C ARG A 40 -2.07 5.13 18.15
N ASN A 41 -1.50 5.76 17.13
CA ASN A 41 -0.32 5.23 16.44
C ASN A 41 1.00 5.57 17.13
N THR A 42 1.00 6.39 18.19
CA THR A 42 2.20 6.76 18.93
C THR A 42 2.92 5.55 19.55
N ASP A 43 2.18 4.52 19.94
CA ASP A 43 2.72 3.29 20.54
C ASP A 43 2.81 2.12 19.54
N LEU A 44 2.37 2.30 18.29
CA LEU A 44 2.24 1.20 17.32
C LEU A 44 3.59 0.57 16.98
N GLU A 45 4.63 1.40 16.82
CA GLU A 45 5.99 0.95 16.57
C GLU A 45 6.50 0.03 17.69
N GLN A 46 6.36 0.48 18.94
CA GLN A 46 6.79 -0.28 20.12
C GLN A 46 5.97 -1.57 20.26
N TRP A 47 4.65 -1.51 20.05
CA TRP A 47 3.77 -2.67 20.12
C TRP A 47 4.13 -3.74 19.07
N LEU A 48 4.39 -3.34 17.82
CA LEU A 48 4.81 -4.23 16.73
C LEU A 48 6.14 -4.92 17.05
N TRP A 49 7.10 -4.16 17.59
CA TRP A 49 8.41 -4.70 17.93
C TRP A 49 8.34 -5.69 19.10
N ASP A 50 7.75 -5.28 20.22
CA ASP A 50 7.79 -6.07 21.47
C ASP A 50 6.97 -7.37 21.38
N ASN A 51 5.85 -7.34 20.68
CA ASN A 51 4.92 -8.47 20.64
C ASN A 51 5.12 -9.38 19.44
N PHE A 52 5.64 -8.86 18.31
CA PHE A 52 5.70 -9.61 17.05
C PHE A 52 7.06 -9.57 16.37
N GLN A 53 8.01 -8.76 16.85
CA GLN A 53 9.32 -8.54 16.20
C GLN A 53 9.15 -8.14 14.73
N ILE A 54 8.18 -7.26 14.48
CA ILE A 54 7.95 -6.59 13.20
C ILE A 54 8.59 -5.21 13.28
N PHE A 55 9.40 -4.85 12.28
CA PHE A 55 10.07 -3.56 12.24
C PHE A 55 9.23 -2.56 11.44
N LEU A 56 8.89 -1.41 12.03
CA LEU A 56 8.23 -0.31 11.34
C LEU A 56 9.27 0.71 10.87
N LEU A 57 9.41 0.85 9.56
CA LEU A 57 10.31 1.80 8.92
C LEU A 57 9.52 3.03 8.45
N TRP A 58 9.76 4.15 9.12
CA TRP A 58 9.27 5.46 8.69
C TRP A 58 10.12 6.05 7.58
N LEU A 59 9.49 6.40 6.46
CA LEU A 59 10.16 7.15 5.40
C LEU A 59 10.29 8.64 5.76
N PRO A 60 11.36 9.32 5.32
CA PRO A 60 11.47 10.76 5.45
C PRO A 60 10.29 11.50 4.81
N ALA A 61 10.03 12.71 5.28
CA ALA A 61 9.00 13.53 4.68
C ALA A 61 9.39 13.90 3.24
N ARG A 62 8.41 13.86 2.33
CA ARG A 62 8.56 14.26 0.91
C ARG A 62 9.53 13.39 0.11
N THR A 63 9.59 12.08 0.41
CA THR A 63 10.30 11.08 -0.40
C THR A 63 9.35 10.01 -0.97
N PRO A 64 8.32 10.39 -1.76
CA PRO A 64 7.40 9.42 -2.36
C PRO A 64 8.10 8.39 -3.25
N GLU A 65 9.24 8.75 -3.84
CA GLU A 65 10.06 7.87 -4.67
C GLU A 65 10.70 6.70 -3.91
N TRP A 66 10.69 6.75 -2.57
CA TRP A 66 11.13 5.63 -1.72
C TRP A 66 9.96 4.74 -1.29
N ASN A 67 8.71 5.07 -1.64
CA ASN A 67 7.55 4.28 -1.28
C ASN A 67 7.08 3.44 -2.49
N PRO A 68 7.21 2.10 -2.47
CA PRO A 68 6.82 1.24 -3.60
C PRO A 68 5.33 1.35 -3.96
N ILE A 69 4.48 1.74 -3.00
CA ILE A 69 3.05 1.89 -3.25
C ILE A 69 2.76 2.98 -4.29
N GLU A 70 3.58 4.03 -4.36
CA GLU A 70 3.42 5.12 -5.33
C GLU A 70 3.60 4.60 -6.76
N PHE A 71 4.52 3.66 -6.97
CA PHE A 71 4.69 3.02 -8.27
C PHE A 71 3.56 2.04 -8.61
N ALA A 72 2.98 1.34 -7.60
CA ALA A 72 1.78 0.54 -7.81
C ALA A 72 0.58 1.42 -8.20
N TRP A 73 0.42 2.58 -7.58
CA TRP A 73 -0.59 3.56 -7.97
C TRP A 73 -0.36 4.12 -9.39
N ASN A 74 0.89 4.35 -9.78
CA ASN A 74 1.22 4.74 -11.15
C ASN A 74 0.79 3.68 -12.18
N ILE A 75 0.92 2.39 -11.86
CA ILE A 75 0.40 1.30 -12.71
C ILE A 75 -1.13 1.40 -12.83
N LEU A 76 -1.82 1.59 -11.71
CA LEU A 76 -3.27 1.78 -11.71
C LEU A 76 -3.69 2.96 -12.59
N VAL A 77 -3.11 4.14 -12.38
CA VAL A 77 -3.43 5.36 -13.11
C VAL A 77 -3.14 5.20 -14.61
N ALA A 78 -2.01 4.61 -14.98
CA ALA A 78 -1.66 4.37 -16.37
C ALA A 78 -2.66 3.43 -17.07
N ARG A 79 -3.06 2.34 -16.40
CA ARG A 79 -4.03 1.37 -16.93
C ARG A 79 -5.46 1.94 -16.96
N LEU A 80 -5.84 2.75 -15.98
CA LEU A 80 -7.11 3.50 -16.01
C LEU A 80 -7.13 4.52 -17.15
N GLY A 81 -6.01 5.16 -17.44
CA GLY A 81 -5.89 6.15 -18.52
C GLY A 81 -6.16 5.60 -19.91
N VAL A 82 -6.02 4.29 -20.12
CA VAL A 82 -6.35 3.59 -21.37
C VAL A 82 -7.72 2.87 -21.31
N PHE A 83 -8.40 2.94 -20.17
CA PHE A 83 -9.71 2.34 -19.98
C PHE A 83 -10.79 3.26 -20.54
N SER A 84 -11.56 2.80 -21.53
CA SER A 84 -12.69 3.59 -22.04
C SER A 84 -13.80 3.62 -21.01
N LEU A 85 -13.99 4.78 -20.35
CA LEU A 85 -15.05 4.96 -19.36
C LEU A 85 -16.46 4.83 -19.95
N GLU A 86 -16.62 5.16 -21.24
CA GLU A 86 -17.87 4.99 -21.97
C GLU A 86 -18.21 3.51 -22.15
N LEU A 87 -17.26 2.72 -22.67
CA LEU A 87 -17.44 1.26 -22.79
C LEU A 87 -17.56 0.61 -21.42
N ALA A 88 -16.80 1.08 -20.43
CA ALA A 88 -16.89 0.61 -19.05
C ALA A 88 -18.28 0.87 -18.46
N GLY A 89 -18.87 2.05 -18.70
CA GLY A 89 -20.23 2.36 -18.27
C GLY A 89 -21.27 1.45 -18.91
N ILE A 90 -21.07 1.06 -20.17
CA ILE A 90 -21.96 0.14 -20.89
C ILE A 90 -21.80 -1.31 -20.39
N ILE A 91 -20.57 -1.77 -20.19
CA ILE A 91 -20.24 -3.18 -19.88
C ILE A 91 -20.35 -3.47 -18.38
N LEU A 92 -19.81 -2.58 -17.53
CA LEU A 92 -19.70 -2.77 -16.09
C LEU A 92 -20.82 -2.05 -15.32
N GLY A 93 -21.56 -1.14 -15.96
CA GLY A 93 -22.69 -0.43 -15.37
C GLY A 93 -22.27 0.66 -14.36
N SER A 94 -23.12 0.88 -13.36
CA SER A 94 -22.85 1.81 -12.26
C SER A 94 -21.59 1.42 -11.48
N HIS A 95 -20.80 2.40 -11.04
CA HIS A 95 -19.51 2.19 -10.37
C HIS A 95 -18.42 1.57 -11.27
N SER A 96 -18.55 1.68 -12.59
CA SER A 96 -17.58 1.18 -13.58
C SER A 96 -16.13 1.56 -13.28
N LEU A 97 -15.87 2.77 -12.77
CA LEU A 97 -14.52 3.20 -12.36
C LEU A 97 -13.95 2.37 -11.21
N VAL A 98 -14.77 2.08 -10.19
CA VAL A 98 -14.35 1.29 -9.02
C VAL A 98 -14.10 -0.16 -9.43
N VAL A 99 -14.98 -0.73 -10.25
CA VAL A 99 -14.83 -2.08 -10.79
C VAL A 99 -13.57 -2.17 -11.67
N ALA A 100 -13.32 -1.19 -12.53
CA ALA A 100 -12.11 -1.14 -13.33
C ALA A 100 -10.84 -1.04 -12.46
N ALA A 101 -10.86 -0.20 -11.42
CA ALA A 101 -9.74 -0.08 -10.51
C ALA A 101 -9.45 -1.40 -9.75
N ASP A 102 -10.49 -2.08 -9.26
CA ASP A 102 -10.38 -3.38 -8.62
C ASP A 102 -9.78 -4.44 -9.57
N MET A 103 -10.32 -4.56 -10.78
CA MET A 103 -9.79 -5.47 -11.81
C MET A 103 -8.32 -5.19 -12.12
N ILE A 104 -7.94 -3.92 -12.23
CA ILE A 104 -6.56 -3.52 -12.48
C ILE A 104 -5.65 -3.90 -11.32
N LEU A 105 -6.05 -3.59 -10.08
CA LEU A 105 -5.27 -3.86 -8.86
C LEU A 105 -5.07 -5.36 -8.64
N VAL A 106 -6.14 -6.16 -8.77
CA VAL A 106 -6.07 -7.62 -8.71
C VAL A 106 -5.19 -8.19 -9.84
N GLY A 107 -5.17 -7.51 -10.99
CA GLY A 107 -4.34 -7.86 -12.14
C GLY A 107 -2.90 -7.33 -12.12
N ILE A 108 -2.44 -6.67 -11.04
CA ILE A 108 -1.01 -6.32 -10.91
C ILE A 108 -0.23 -7.57 -10.52
N THR A 109 0.74 -7.95 -11.34
CA THR A 109 1.52 -9.17 -11.11
C THR A 109 2.59 -8.97 -10.03
N HIS A 110 3.04 -10.07 -9.41
CA HIS A 110 4.19 -10.02 -8.49
C HIS A 110 5.46 -9.48 -9.15
N GLU A 111 5.66 -9.74 -10.45
CA GLU A 111 6.81 -9.19 -11.20
C GLU A 111 6.73 -7.65 -11.30
N GLU A 112 5.54 -7.11 -11.55
CA GLU A 112 5.33 -5.66 -11.59
C GLU A 112 5.52 -5.03 -10.22
N ILE A 113 5.05 -5.69 -9.15
CA ILE A 113 5.33 -5.25 -7.78
C ILE A 113 6.82 -5.29 -7.48
N ALA A 114 7.54 -6.34 -7.87
CA ALA A 114 8.99 -6.42 -7.69
C ALA A 114 9.71 -5.24 -8.39
N LYS A 115 9.29 -4.87 -9.60
CA LYS A 115 9.81 -3.68 -10.30
C LYS A 115 9.54 -2.37 -9.54
N CYS A 116 8.42 -2.27 -8.81
CA CYS A 116 8.14 -1.13 -7.93
C CYS A 116 9.15 -1.04 -6.78
N TYR A 117 9.47 -2.17 -6.14
CA TYR A 117 10.52 -2.24 -5.10
C TYR A 117 11.91 -1.90 -5.64
N THR A 118 12.27 -2.39 -6.83
CA THR A 118 13.54 -2.03 -7.50
C THR A 118 13.62 -0.53 -7.77
N LYS A 119 12.55 0.07 -8.30
CA LYS A 119 12.51 1.53 -8.56
C LYS A 119 12.61 2.36 -7.28
N SER A 120 12.12 1.83 -6.17
CA SER A 120 12.18 2.49 -4.86
C SER A 120 13.50 2.25 -4.10
N GLY A 121 14.45 1.51 -4.69
CA GLY A 121 15.78 1.27 -4.12
C GLY A 121 15.88 0.12 -3.12
N TYR A 122 14.81 -0.65 -2.88
CA TYR A 122 14.86 -1.79 -1.94
C TYR A 122 15.51 -3.05 -2.50
N MET A 123 15.49 -3.21 -3.83
CA MET A 123 16.08 -4.35 -4.52
C MET A 123 17.14 -3.83 -5.48
N GLY A 124 18.41 -4.12 -5.19
CA GLY A 124 19.52 -3.75 -6.06
C GLY A 124 19.52 -4.53 -7.38
N GLN A 125 20.13 -3.94 -8.42
CA GLN A 125 20.50 -4.63 -9.66
C GLN A 125 21.68 -5.58 -9.40
N TYR A 126 21.47 -6.62 -8.61
CA TYR A 126 22.42 -7.72 -8.43
C TYR A 126 21.67 -9.04 -8.52
N MET A 127 21.17 -9.32 -9.73
CA MET A 127 20.98 -10.67 -10.27
C MET A 127 21.61 -10.71 -11.65
#